data_AF-A0A661R023-F1
#
_entry.id   AF-A0A661R023-F1
#
_cell.length_a   1.000
_cell.length_b   1.000
_cell.length_c   1.000
_cell.angle_alpha   90.00
_cell.angle_beta   90.00
_cell.angle_gamma   90.00
#
_symmetry.space_group_name_H-M   'P 1'
#
loop_
_entity.id
_entity.type
_entity.pdbx_description
1 polymer ?
#
loop_
_entity_poly.entity_id
_entity_poly.type
_entity_poly.pdbx_seq_one_letter_code
_entity_poly.pdbx_strand_id
1 'polypeptide(L)'
;MIVFDLECAQGHCFEGWFDSIEAFEKQNSQGLVSCPICGDTNVRRVLSPVALKKRGQAQPPTEEESANQIDYKRLAQEVVKYVQENFE
;
A
#
# COMPACT_ATOMS: atom_id res chain seq x y z
N MET A 1 6.14 -2.21 19.10
CA MET A 1 6.74 -1.05 18.41
C MET A 1 5.92 -0.75 17.16
N ILE A 2 5.34 0.45 17.10
CA ILE A 2 4.46 0.96 16.06
C ILE A 2 5.11 2.25 15.54
N VAL A 3 5.11 2.43 14.22
CA VAL A 3 5.60 3.66 13.58
C VAL A 3 4.40 4.54 13.25
N PHE A 4 4.50 5.82 13.61
CA PHE A 4 3.56 6.85 13.18
C PHE A 4 4.26 7.90 12.34
N ASP A 5 3.60 8.31 11.26
CA ASP A 5 3.91 9.57 10.59
C ASP A 5 3.35 10.72 11.42
N LEU A 6 4.22 11.67 11.75
CA LEU A 6 3.94 12.82 12.59
C LEU A 6 4.23 14.12 11.85
N GLU A 7 3.49 15.17 12.19
CA GLU A 7 3.67 16.51 11.66
C GLU A 7 3.61 17.52 12.81
N CYS A 8 4.56 18.46 12.87
CA CYS A 8 4.52 19.58 13.81
C CYS A 8 3.67 20.75 13.28
N ALA A 9 3.34 21.74 14.12
CA ALA A 9 2.60 22.94 13.70
C ALA A 9 3.26 23.76 12.57
N GLN A 10 4.57 23.60 12.35
CA GLN A 10 5.30 24.23 11.24
C GLN A 10 5.28 23.42 9.93
N GLY A 11 4.60 22.27 9.90
CA GLY A 11 4.47 21.43 8.70
C GLY A 11 5.64 20.50 8.43
N HIS A 12 6.59 20.36 9.35
CA HIS A 12 7.65 19.36 9.23
C HIS A 12 7.11 17.95 9.51
N CYS A 13 7.30 17.04 8.55
CA CYS A 13 6.94 15.62 8.68
C CYS A 13 8.14 14.79 9.17
N PHE A 14 7.89 13.85 10.08
CA PHE A 14 8.88 12.92 10.60
C PHE A 14 8.21 11.65 11.14
N GLU A 15 9.00 10.59 11.32
CA GLU A 15 8.53 9.32 11.87
C GLU A 15 8.82 9.23 13.38
N GLY A 16 7.85 8.72 14.15
CA GLY A 16 8.00 8.42 15.57
C GLY A 16 7.74 6.95 15.86
N TRP A 17 8.60 6.33 16.66
CA TRP A 17 8.52 4.91 17.01
C TRP A 17 8.11 4.77 18.49
N PHE A 18 6.97 4.13 18.73
CA PHE A 18 6.38 4.00 20.05
C PHE A 18 6.05 2.54 20.36
N ASP A 19 6.00 2.17 21.64
CA ASP A 19 5.66 0.79 22.01
C ASP A 19 4.21 0.42 21.66
N SER A 20 3.28 1.37 21.89
CA SER A 20 1.86 1.26 21.60
C SER A 20 1.23 2.62 21.25
N ILE A 21 -0.05 2.63 20.86
CA ILE A 21 -0.81 3.87 20.61
C ILE A 21 -0.97 4.66 21.91
N GLU A 22 -1.27 4.00 23.03
CA GLU A 22 -1.46 4.65 24.33
C GLU A 22 -0.16 5.30 24.83
N ALA A 23 0.99 4.69 24.54
CA ALA A 23 2.29 5.26 24.87
C ALA A 23 2.52 6.58 24.12
N PHE A 24 2.20 6.64 22.82
CA PHE A 24 2.24 7.88 22.05
C PHE A 24 1.28 8.94 22.62
N GLU A 25 0.01 8.60 22.84
CA GLU A 25 -0.99 9.56 23.33
C GLU A 25 -0.60 10.15 24.71
N LYS A 26 -0.06 9.30 25.59
CA LYS A 26 0.46 9.73 26.89
C LYS A 26 1.65 10.68 26.75
N GLN A 27 2.64 10.35 25.93
CA GLN A 27 3.81 11.21 25.73
C GLN A 27 3.44 12.52 25.02
N ASN A 28 2.54 12.47 24.04
CA ASN A 28 2.10 13.64 23.28
C ASN A 28 1.28 14.60 24.16
N SER A 29 0.36 14.08 24.99
CA SER A 29 -0.39 14.92 25.94
C SER A 29 0.48 15.55 27.03
N GLN A 30 1.64 14.95 27.33
CA GLN A 30 2.65 15.50 28.22
C GLN A 30 3.63 16.45 27.52
N GLY A 31 3.52 16.65 26.21
CA GLY A 31 4.45 17.48 25.43
C GLY A 31 5.87 16.90 25.34
N LEU A 32 6.03 15.58 25.52
CA LEU A 32 7.33 14.90 25.46
C LEU A 32 7.74 14.50 24.04
N VAL A 33 6.84 14.64 23.07
CA VAL A 33 7.11 14.39 21.66
C VAL A 33 7.47 15.72 21.01
N SER A 34 8.72 15.88 20.58
CA SER A 34 9.23 17.10 19.94
C SER A 34 9.60 16.86 18.48
N CYS A 35 9.32 17.84 17.63
CA CYS A 35 9.80 17.85 16.26
C CYS A 35 11.34 17.87 16.23
N PRO A 36 12.01 16.94 15.53
CA PRO A 36 13.47 16.91 15.45
C PRO A 36 14.06 18.06 14.62
N ILE A 37 13.23 18.83 13.92
CA ILE A 37 13.67 19.90 13.01
C ILE A 37 13.56 21.29 13.67
N CYS A 38 12.46 21.57 14.36
CA CYS A 38 12.24 22.87 15.01
C CYS A 38 12.09 22.82 16.53
N GLY A 39 12.02 21.64 17.14
CA GLY A 39 11.82 21.47 18.58
C GLY A 39 10.39 21.70 19.08
N ASP A 40 9.44 22.02 18.19
CA ASP A 40 8.03 22.23 18.56
C ASP A 40 7.41 20.92 19.07
N THR A 41 6.70 20.99 20.19
CA THR A 41 6.00 19.86 20.82
C THR A 41 4.54 19.75 20.40
N ASN A 42 4.03 20.70 19.62
CA ASN A 42 2.71 20.61 19.01
C ASN A 42 2.76 19.69 17.78
N VAL A 43 2.65 18.39 18.05
CA VAL A 43 2.78 17.32 17.07
C VAL A 43 1.45 16.57 16.94
N ARG A 44 1.06 16.30 15.68
CA ARG A 44 -0.14 15.52 15.34
C ARG A 44 0.21 14.32 14.48
N ARG A 45 -0.60 13.27 14.57
CA ARG A 45 -0.53 12.13 13.63
C ARG A 45 -1.06 12.55 12.27
N VAL A 46 -0.37 12.14 11.22
CA VAL A 46 -0.81 12.28 9.83
C VAL A 46 -1.14 10.91 9.25
N LEU A 47 -2.09 10.88 8.32
CA LEU A 47 -2.40 9.67 7.57
C LEU A 47 -1.22 9.36 6.66
N SER A 48 -0.63 8.17 6.82
CA SER A 48 0.37 7.66 5.89
C SER A 48 -0.24 7.61 4.49
N PRO A 49 0.39 8.23 3.47
CA PRO A 49 -0.11 8.12 2.11
C PRO A 49 -0.11 6.65 1.69
N VAL A 50 -1.30 6.10 1.42
CA VAL A 50 -1.41 4.75 0.84
C VAL A 50 -0.93 4.85 -0.60
N ALA A 51 0.27 4.35 -0.86
CA ALA A 51 0.78 4.18 -2.20
C ALA A 51 -0.04 3.08 -2.90
N LEU A 52 -1.16 3.46 -3.53
CA LEU A 52 -1.83 2.61 -4.49
C LEU A 52 -0.86 2.43 -5.67
N LYS A 53 -0.23 1.26 -5.75
CA LYS A 53 0.40 0.83 -7.00
C LYS A 53 -0.72 0.77 -8.03
N LYS A 54 -0.83 1.79 -8.88
CA LYS A 54 -1.64 1.70 -10.10
C LYS A 54 -1.03 0.60 -10.94
N ARG A 55 -1.53 -0.63 -10.82
CA ARG A 55 -1.31 -1.67 -11.82
C ARG A 55 -1.93 -1.14 -13.11
N GLY A 56 -1.08 -0.66 -14.00
CA GLY A 56 -1.47 -0.14 -15.30
C GLY A 56 -2.20 1.19 -15.23
N GLN A 57 -1.47 2.30 -15.43
CA GLN A 57 -1.93 3.13 -16.54
C GLN A 57 -1.81 2.21 -17.75
N ALA A 58 -2.93 1.88 -18.40
CA ALA A 58 -2.91 1.17 -19.65
C ALA A 58 -2.06 2.02 -20.62
N GLN A 59 -0.76 1.72 -20.71
CA GLN A 59 -0.03 2.00 -21.92
C GLN A 59 -0.79 1.25 -23.01
N PRO A 60 -1.04 1.89 -24.17
CA PRO A 60 -1.59 1.16 -25.30
C PRO A 60 -0.70 -0.06 -25.51
N PRO A 61 -1.27 -1.27 -25.62
CA PRO A 61 -0.49 -2.50 -25.69
C PRO A 61 0.50 -2.39 -26.85
N THR A 62 1.76 -2.70 -26.58
CA THR A 62 2.76 -2.84 -27.64
C THR A 62 2.47 -4.12 -28.42
N GLU A 63 2.73 -4.11 -29.73
CA GLU A 63 2.35 -5.20 -30.65
C GLU A 63 2.92 -6.57 -30.23
N GLU A 64 4.02 -6.59 -29.48
CA GLU A 64 4.70 -7.80 -28.99
C GLU A 64 3.99 -8.47 -27.80
N GLU A 65 3.23 -7.74 -26.97
CA GLU A 65 2.51 -8.28 -25.81
C GLU A 65 1.16 -8.93 -26.19
N SER A 66 0.65 -8.64 -27.39
CA SER A 66 -0.59 -9.20 -27.93
C SER A 66 -0.44 -10.67 -28.38
N ALA A 67 0.79 -11.13 -28.59
CA ALA A 67 1.08 -12.47 -29.08
C ALA A 67 0.89 -13.58 -28.04
N ASN A 68 0.72 -13.23 -26.75
CA ASN A 68 0.61 -14.20 -25.66
C ASN A 68 -0.76 -14.17 -24.94
N GLN A 69 -1.80 -13.74 -25.65
CA GLN A 69 -3.16 -13.81 -25.13
C GLN A 69 -3.70 -15.24 -25.27
N ILE A 70 -3.74 -15.96 -24.15
CA ILE A 70 -4.34 -17.31 -24.10
C ILE A 70 -5.84 -17.18 -24.38
N ASP A 71 -6.32 -17.81 -25.46
CA ASP A 71 -7.74 -17.91 -25.77
C ASP A 71 -8.41 -18.95 -24.85
N TYR A 72 -8.88 -18.48 -23.70
CA TYR A 72 -9.55 -19.28 -22.69
C TYR A 72 -10.82 -19.97 -23.20
N LYS A 73 -11.48 -19.41 -24.23
CA LYS A 73 -12.68 -20.02 -24.80
C LYS A 73 -12.29 -21.28 -25.57
N ARG A 74 -11.26 -21.19 -26.40
CA ARG A 74 -10.73 -22.34 -27.13
C ARG A 74 -10.17 -23.41 -26.19
N LEU A 75 -9.41 -23.00 -25.18
CA LEU A 75 -8.87 -23.92 -24.16
C LEU A 75 -10.00 -24.68 -23.44
N ALA A 76 -11.05 -23.98 -23.02
CA ALA A 76 -12.18 -24.60 -22.34
C ALA A 76 -12.90 -25.63 -23.23
N GLN A 77 -13.06 -25.33 -24.52
CA GLN A 77 -13.66 -26.26 -25.48
C GLN A 77 -12.83 -27.53 -25.67
N GLU A 78 -11.50 -27.41 -25.76
CA GLU A 78 -10.59 -28.55 -25.89
C GLU A 78 -10.58 -29.43 -24.65
N VAL A 79 -10.58 -28.84 -23.45
CA VAL A 79 -10.67 -29.58 -22.18
C VAL A 79 -11.97 -30.36 -22.08
N VAL A 80 -13.12 -29.73 -22.39
CA VAL A 80 -14.43 -30.39 -22.37
C VAL A 80 -14.46 -31.57 -23.34
N LYS A 81 -13.96 -31.37 -24.55
CA LYS A 81 -13.87 -32.42 -25.56
C LYS A 81 -13.02 -33.59 -25.07
N TYR A 82 -11.83 -33.31 -24.53
CA TYR A 82 -10.93 -34.35 -24.02
C TYR A 82 -11.56 -35.17 -22.91
N VAL A 83 -12.24 -34.52 -21.95
CA VAL A 83 -12.95 -35.23 -20.88
C VAL A 83 -14.04 -36.12 -21.46
N GLN A 84 -14.84 -35.64 -22.43
CA GLN A 84 -15.88 -36.47 -23.05
C GLN A 84 -15.32 -37.70 -23.79
N GLU A 85 -14.16 -37.55 -24.43
CA GLU A 85 -13.54 -38.62 -25.22
C GLU A 85 -12.76 -39.63 -24.36
N ASN A 86 -12.38 -39.27 -23.13
CA ASN A 86 -11.48 -40.08 -22.28
C ASN A 86 -12.07 -40.42 -20.90
N PHE A 87 -13.36 -40.16 -20.67
CA PHE A 87 -14.04 -40.51 -19.43
C PHE A 87 -14.70 -41.88 -19.56
N GLU A 88 -14.15 -42.90 -18.88
CA GLU A 88 -14.79 -44.20 -18.61
C GLU A 88 -15.74 -44.12 -17.40
#